data_AF-A0A1Q9R8W1-F1
#
_entry.id   AF-A0A1Q9R8W1-F1
#
_cell.length_a   1.000
_cell.length_b   1.000
_cell.length_c   1.000
_cell.angle_alpha   90.00
_cell.angle_beta   90.00
_cell.angle_gamma   90.00
#
_symmetry.space_group_name_H-M   'P 1'
#
loop_
_entity.id
_entity.type
_entity.pdbx_description
1 polymer ?
#
loop_
_entity_poly.entity_id
_entity_poly.type
_entity_poly.pdbx_seq_one_letter_code
_entity_poly.pdbx_strand_id
1 'polypeptide(L)'
;MTASNIQQFDEITGQVLGLLYEKFPVPHSLMIREIAPNGLAMDDFLCAEVPNEVGKFFLASVEWLAGAGYLNVGDVAYNAGFLDVVLTAKGLEVLKATPASLQTGPSFGEKLADASKGGAKEILRGVVSEVLSLGARLGSAQLGLPS
;
A
#
# COMPACT_ATOMS: atom_id res chain seq x y z
N MET A 1 -21.03 7.28 4.59
CA MET A 1 -20.27 7.33 3.31
C MET A 1 -18.77 7.55 3.52
N THR A 2 -18.26 7.83 4.73
CA THR A 2 -16.81 8.06 4.99
C THR A 2 -16.01 6.79 5.32
N ALA A 3 -16.65 5.76 5.89
CA ALA A 3 -15.96 4.52 6.26
C ALA A 3 -15.47 3.70 5.05
N SER A 4 -16.15 3.78 3.90
CA SER A 4 -15.81 2.92 2.75
C SER A 4 -14.50 3.30 2.06
N ASN A 5 -14.20 4.60 1.94
CA ASN A 5 -12.98 5.03 1.26
C ASN A 5 -11.74 4.71 2.09
N ILE A 6 -11.77 4.94 3.41
CA ILE A 6 -10.69 4.53 4.30
C ILE A 6 -10.52 3.01 4.27
N GLN A 7 -11.61 2.23 4.33
CA GLN A 7 -11.53 0.78 4.24
C GLN A 7 -10.93 0.29 2.91
N GLN A 8 -11.31 0.91 1.79
CA GLN A 8 -10.76 0.58 0.47
C GLN A 8 -9.28 0.96 0.36
N PHE A 9 -8.91 2.13 0.89
CA PHE A 9 -7.53 2.58 0.97
C PHE A 9 -6.68 1.63 1.82
N ASP A 10 -7.20 1.20 2.96
CA ASP A 10 -6.52 0.26 3.84
C ASP A 10 -6.33 -1.11 3.17
N GLU A 11 -7.33 -1.60 2.43
CA GLU A 11 -7.21 -2.85 1.67
C GLU A 11 -6.11 -2.75 0.59
N ILE A 12 -6.09 -1.67 -0.19
CA ILE A 12 -5.06 -1.43 -1.21
C ILE A 12 -3.67 -1.31 -0.58
N THR A 13 -3.56 -0.53 0.50
CA THR A 13 -2.31 -0.33 1.23
C THR A 13 -1.77 -1.65 1.74
N GLY A 14 -2.62 -2.49 2.32
CA GLY A 14 -2.21 -3.79 2.84
C GLY A 14 -1.69 -4.71 1.76
N GLN A 15 -2.36 -4.73 0.60
CA GLN A 15 -1.91 -5.52 -0.56
C GLN A 15 -0.58 -5.01 -1.13
N VAL A 16 -0.45 -3.70 -1.34
CA VAL A 16 0.77 -3.07 -1.87
C VAL A 16 1.95 -3.29 -0.93
N LEU A 17 1.80 -2.99 0.36
CA LEU A 17 2.89 -3.13 1.34
C LEU A 17 3.27 -4.59 1.56
N GLY A 18 2.29 -5.50 1.63
CA GLY A 18 2.54 -6.93 1.74
C GLY A 18 3.34 -7.46 0.54
N LEU A 19 2.89 -7.13 -0.68
CA LEU A 19 3.58 -7.53 -1.91
C LEU A 19 5.02 -7.02 -1.95
N LEU A 20 5.23 -5.72 -1.68
CA LEU A 20 6.57 -5.13 -1.72
C LEU A 20 7.48 -5.63 -0.60
N TYR A 21 6.93 -6.00 0.57
CA TYR A 21 7.69 -6.63 1.64
C TYR A 21 8.30 -7.96 1.21
N GLU A 22 7.52 -8.79 0.48
CA GLU A 22 8.02 -10.08 -0.03
C GLU A 22 9.05 -9.93 -1.15
N LYS A 23 8.96 -8.86 -1.94
CA LYS A 23 9.86 -8.60 -3.07
C LYS A 23 11.11 -7.83 -2.69
N PHE A 24 11.12 -7.19 -1.53
CA PHE A 24 12.25 -6.39 -1.06
C PHE A 24 13.55 -7.20 -1.05
N PRO A 25 14.69 -6.64 -1.52
CA PRO A 25 14.90 -5.26 -1.96
C PRO A 25 14.70 -5.03 -3.47
N VAL A 26 14.22 -6.02 -4.22
CA VAL A 26 14.08 -5.91 -5.68
C VAL A 26 12.83 -5.09 -6.01
N PRO A 27 12.95 -4.01 -6.82
CA PRO A 27 11.79 -3.24 -7.25
C PRO A 27 10.75 -4.09 -8.00
N HIS A 28 9.48 -3.73 -7.85
CA HIS A 28 8.37 -4.45 -8.44
C HIS A 28 7.40 -3.48 -9.12
N SER A 29 6.78 -3.93 -10.22
CA SER A 29 5.71 -3.17 -10.86
C SER A 29 4.40 -3.39 -10.10
N LEU A 30 3.62 -2.33 -9.90
CA LEU A 30 2.29 -2.39 -9.31
C LEU A 30 1.27 -2.07 -10.38
N MET A 31 0.62 -3.09 -10.94
CA MET A 31 -0.34 -2.91 -12.03
C MET A 31 -1.77 -2.89 -11.52
N ILE A 32 -2.61 -2.02 -12.08
CA ILE A 32 -4.05 -1.92 -11.75
C ILE A 32 -4.69 -3.30 -11.83
N ARG A 33 -4.44 -4.06 -12.91
CA ARG A 33 -5.04 -5.38 -13.13
C ARG A 33 -4.73 -6.41 -12.05
N GLU A 34 -3.63 -6.25 -11.32
CA GLU A 34 -3.19 -7.21 -10.30
C GLU A 34 -3.86 -6.92 -8.95
N ILE A 35 -3.99 -5.65 -8.58
CA ILE A 35 -4.44 -5.21 -7.25
C ILE A 35 -5.92 -4.78 -7.27
N ALA A 36 -6.34 -4.17 -8.38
CA ALA A 36 -7.72 -3.78 -8.65
C ALA A 36 -8.19 -4.39 -9.99
N PRO A 37 -8.52 -5.70 -10.03
CA PRO A 37 -8.84 -6.40 -11.29
C PRO A 37 -10.00 -5.81 -12.10
N ASN A 38 -10.93 -5.12 -11.43
CA ASN A 38 -12.04 -4.39 -12.04
C ASN A 38 -11.76 -2.88 -12.19
N GLY A 39 -10.50 -2.46 -12.09
CA GLY A 39 -10.06 -1.07 -12.10
C GLY A 39 -9.87 -0.47 -13.49
N LEU A 40 -10.01 -1.27 -14.54
CA LEU A 40 -9.95 -0.82 -15.93
C LEU A 40 -11.32 -0.93 -16.59
N ALA A 41 -11.62 0.01 -17.48
CA ALA A 41 -12.77 -0.03 -18.36
C ALA A 41 -12.36 0.37 -19.77
N MET A 42 -13.04 -0.18 -20.78
CA MET A 42 -12.83 0.24 -22.17
C MET A 42 -13.35 1.67 -22.35
N ASP A 43 -12.53 2.54 -22.92
CA ASP A 43 -12.93 3.86 -23.39
C ASP A 43 -13.09 3.82 -24.91
N ASP A 44 -14.32 4.01 -25.39
CA ASP A 44 -14.66 3.91 -26.81
C ASP A 44 -14.00 5.02 -27.65
N PHE A 45 -13.73 6.19 -27.05
CA PHE A 45 -13.11 7.31 -27.74
C PHE A 45 -11.61 7.08 -27.94
N LEU A 46 -10.93 6.54 -26.92
CA LEU A 46 -9.51 6.22 -26.96
C LEU A 46 -9.22 4.84 -27.56
N CYS A 47 -10.26 4.00 -27.76
CA CYS A 47 -10.14 2.61 -28.22
C CYS A 47 -9.15 1.80 -27.36
N ALA A 48 -9.13 2.06 -26.05
CA ALA A 48 -8.17 1.49 -25.12
C ALA A 48 -8.79 1.32 -23.73
N GLU A 49 -8.22 0.42 -22.93
CA GLU A 49 -8.57 0.35 -21.51
C GLU A 49 -7.92 1.50 -20.74
N VAL A 50 -8.74 2.15 -19.92
CA VAL A 50 -8.32 3.24 -19.04
C VAL A 50 -8.77 2.98 -17.60
N PRO A 51 -8.10 3.59 -16.61
CA PRO A 51 -8.52 3.51 -15.22
C PRO A 51 -9.94 4.06 -15.03
N ASN A 52 -10.84 3.23 -14.53
CA ASN A 52 -12.14 3.67 -14.04
C ASN A 52 -12.01 4.20 -12.59
N GLU A 53 -13.10 4.49 -11.90
CA GLU A 53 -13.05 5.02 -10.53
C GLU A 53 -12.29 4.12 -9.53
N VAL A 54 -12.38 2.80 -9.67
CA VAL A 54 -11.63 1.87 -8.82
C VAL A 54 -10.13 1.93 -9.15
N GLY A 55 -9.77 1.95 -10.44
CA GLY A 55 -8.39 2.11 -10.88
C GLY A 55 -7.77 3.44 -10.46
N LYS A 56 -8.51 4.54 -10.62
CA LYS A 56 -8.10 5.88 -10.15
C LYS A 56 -7.88 5.90 -8.64
N PHE A 57 -8.75 5.23 -7.88
CA PHE A 57 -8.59 5.13 -6.43
C PHE A 57 -7.33 4.35 -6.03
N PHE A 58 -7.01 3.26 -6.75
CA PHE A 58 -5.74 2.55 -6.59
C PHE A 58 -4.54 3.46 -6.87
N LEU A 59 -4.54 4.17 -8.01
CA LEU A 59 -3.46 5.08 -8.37
C LEU A 59 -3.24 6.15 -7.29
N ALA A 60 -4.32 6.81 -6.85
CA ALA A 60 -4.27 7.81 -5.80
C ALA A 60 -3.77 7.25 -4.45
N SER A 61 -4.09 5.99 -4.13
CA SER A 61 -3.63 5.33 -2.91
C SER A 61 -2.11 5.11 -2.93
N VAL A 62 -1.57 4.63 -4.05
CA VAL A 62 -0.11 4.42 -4.21
C VAL A 62 0.65 5.74 -4.24
N GLU A 63 0.13 6.75 -4.94
CA GLU A 63 0.69 8.11 -4.95
C GLU A 63 0.75 8.70 -3.53
N TRP A 64 -0.31 8.51 -2.74
CA TRP A 64 -0.33 8.97 -1.35
C TRP A 64 0.73 8.25 -0.50
N LEU A 65 0.88 6.93 -0.64
CA LEU A 65 1.90 6.16 0.08
C LEU A 65 3.33 6.60 -0.29
N ALA A 66 3.57 6.89 -1.57
CA ALA A 66 4.84 7.44 -2.05
C ALA A 66 5.08 8.85 -1.48
N GLY A 67 4.09 9.73 -1.56
CA GLY A 67 4.16 11.10 -1.01
C GLY A 67 4.35 11.13 0.51
N ALA A 68 3.80 10.15 1.23
CA ALA A 68 4.01 9.97 2.66
C ALA A 68 5.37 9.30 3.00
N GLY A 69 6.16 8.94 1.99
CA GLY A 69 7.51 8.41 2.11
C GLY A 69 7.59 6.92 2.45
N TYR A 70 6.52 6.14 2.27
CA TYR A 70 6.56 4.68 2.46
C TYR A 70 7.17 3.95 1.26
N LEU A 71 6.99 4.51 0.05
CA LEU A 71 7.39 3.92 -1.22
C LEU A 71 8.34 4.85 -1.97
N ASN A 72 9.29 4.27 -2.69
CA ASN A 72 9.96 4.92 -3.80
C ASN A 72 9.37 4.39 -5.10
N VAL A 73 9.05 5.27 -6.03
CA VAL A 73 8.44 4.95 -7.34
C VAL A 73 9.40 5.42 -8.43
N GLY A 74 9.82 4.51 -9.30
CA GLY A 74 10.74 4.83 -10.39
C GLY A 74 10.06 5.53 -11.56
N ASP A 75 8.98 4.95 -12.07
CA ASP A 75 8.23 5.50 -13.21
C ASP A 75 6.72 5.25 -13.08
N VAL A 76 5.92 6.06 -13.78
CA VAL A 76 4.46 6.00 -13.79
C VAL A 76 3.97 5.58 -15.17
N ALA A 77 3.34 4.40 -15.24
CA ALA A 77 2.60 3.98 -16.41
C ALA A 77 1.17 4.55 -16.29
N TYR A 78 0.96 5.80 -16.71
CA TYR A 78 -0.24 6.63 -16.44
C TYR A 78 -1.61 5.94 -16.58
N ASN A 79 -1.76 4.91 -17.43
CA ASN A 79 -3.03 4.18 -17.63
C ASN A 79 -3.04 2.76 -17.05
N ALA A 80 -1.96 2.31 -16.43
CA ALA A 80 -1.75 0.91 -16.09
C ALA A 80 -1.20 0.68 -14.67
N GLY A 81 -0.43 1.61 -14.10
CA GLY A 81 0.15 1.45 -12.76
C GLY A 81 1.48 2.15 -12.57
N PHE A 82 2.33 1.57 -11.72
CA PHE A 82 3.63 2.11 -11.33
C PHE A 82 4.74 1.10 -11.59
N LEU A 83 5.91 1.57 -12.02
CA LEU A 83 7.07 0.74 -12.32
C LEU A 83 8.19 1.01 -11.31
N ASP A 84 9.03 -0.01 -11.11
CA ASP A 84 10.19 0.03 -10.21
C ASP A 84 9.86 0.53 -8.79
N VAL A 85 8.75 0.05 -8.23
CA VAL A 85 8.31 0.43 -6.89
C VAL A 85 9.03 -0.42 -5.84
N VAL A 86 9.56 0.23 -4.81
CA VAL A 86 10.25 -0.46 -3.69
C VAL A 86 9.97 0.25 -2.36
N LEU A 87 10.01 -0.49 -1.25
CA LEU A 87 9.89 0.09 0.09
C LEU A 87 11.06 1.04 0.37
N THR A 88 10.76 2.18 0.98
CA THR A 88 11.78 3.06 1.56
C THR A 88 12.26 2.50 2.90
N ALA A 89 13.28 3.14 3.50
CA ALA A 89 13.69 2.83 4.88
C ALA A 89 12.52 3.00 5.87
N LYS A 90 11.73 4.08 5.75
CA LYS A 90 10.54 4.31 6.57
C LYS A 90 9.51 3.20 6.38
N GLY A 91 9.21 2.84 5.13
CA GLY A 91 8.28 1.76 4.81
C GLY A 91 8.71 0.44 5.42
N LEU A 92 9.97 0.07 5.24
CA LEU A 92 10.52 -1.17 5.78
C LEU A 92 10.58 -1.19 7.31
N GLU A 93 10.97 -0.08 7.94
CA GLU A 93 11.09 0.00 9.41
C GLU A 93 9.74 -0.21 10.09
N VAL A 94 8.69 0.46 9.58
CA VAL A 94 7.33 0.28 10.10
C VAL A 94 6.85 -1.16 9.91
N LEU A 95 7.13 -1.78 8.75
CA LEU A 95 6.70 -3.15 8.48
C LEU A 95 7.46 -4.20 9.30
N LYS A 96 8.72 -3.94 9.66
CA LYS A 96 9.50 -4.81 10.54
C LYS A 96 9.11 -4.70 12.01
N ALA A 97 8.36 -3.67 12.40
CA ALA A 97 7.87 -3.55 13.75
C ALA A 97 6.94 -4.73 14.09
N THR A 98 7.10 -5.26 15.30
CA THR A 98 6.16 -6.20 15.88
C THR A 98 5.05 -5.43 16.59
N PRO A 99 3.79 -5.87 16.53
CA PRO A 99 2.69 -5.23 17.26
C PRO A 99 3.05 -5.10 18.75
N ALA A 100 2.74 -3.96 19.37
CA ALA A 100 3.12 -3.67 20.76
C ALA A 100 2.60 -4.71 21.78
N SER A 101 1.59 -5.49 21.42
CA SER A 101 1.03 -6.58 22.23
C SER A 101 1.81 -7.89 22.16
N LEU A 102 2.75 -8.05 21.22
CA LEU A 102 3.49 -9.29 20.96
C LEU A 102 4.98 -8.98 20.70
N GLN A 103 5.84 -9.14 21.72
CA GLN A 103 7.30 -9.10 21.53
C GLN A 103 7.83 -10.32 20.76
N THR A 104 7.03 -11.38 20.67
CA THR A 104 7.31 -12.62 19.93
C THR A 104 6.10 -12.97 19.07
N GLY A 105 6.10 -12.52 17.82
CA GLY A 105 5.05 -12.78 16.84
C GLY A 105 5.45 -12.25 15.46
N PRO A 106 4.70 -12.57 14.39
CA PRO A 106 5.01 -12.07 13.06
C PRO A 106 4.94 -10.54 13.03
N SER A 107 5.91 -9.95 12.35
CA SER A 107 5.98 -8.53 12.00
C SER A 107 4.76 -8.10 11.19
N PHE A 108 4.50 -6.79 11.11
CA PHE A 108 3.41 -6.29 10.26
C PHE A 108 3.59 -6.67 8.79
N GLY A 109 4.82 -6.65 8.28
CA GLY A 109 5.15 -7.07 6.91
C GLY A 109 4.76 -8.53 6.63
N GLU A 110 5.13 -9.44 7.53
CA GLU A 110 4.75 -10.87 7.43
C GLU A 110 3.23 -11.05 7.45
N LYS A 111 2.53 -10.35 8.36
CA LYS A 111 1.07 -10.41 8.43
C LYS A 111 0.39 -9.90 7.16
N LEU A 112 0.89 -8.81 6.58
CA LEU A 112 0.34 -8.26 5.34
C LEU A 112 0.63 -9.15 4.15
N ALA A 113 1.85 -9.67 4.04
CA ALA A 113 2.25 -10.63 3.01
C ALA A 113 1.32 -11.86 3.01
N ASP A 114 1.08 -12.45 4.18
CA ASP A 114 0.17 -13.60 4.32
C ASP A 114 -1.30 -13.22 4.01
N ALA A 115 -1.79 -12.10 4.56
CA ALA A 115 -3.18 -11.68 4.38
C ALA A 115 -3.50 -11.26 2.93
N SER A 116 -2.51 -10.71 2.21
CA SER A 116 -2.66 -10.29 0.80
C SER A 116 -2.93 -11.49 -0.12
N LYS A 117 -2.31 -12.64 0.16
CA LYS A 117 -2.51 -13.89 -0.59
C LYS A 117 -3.83 -14.57 -0.24
N GLY A 118 -4.24 -14.50 1.03
CA GLY A 118 -5.44 -15.16 1.54
C GLY A 118 -6.75 -14.39 1.32
N GLY A 119 -6.69 -13.16 0.80
CA GLY A 119 -7.89 -12.31 0.64
C GLY A 119 -8.53 -11.86 1.96
N ALA A 120 -7.77 -11.90 3.07
CA ALA A 120 -8.26 -11.61 4.41
C ALA A 120 -8.38 -10.09 4.66
N LYS A 121 -9.36 -9.45 4.01
CA LYS A 121 -9.56 -7.99 4.00
C LYS A 121 -9.61 -7.35 5.39
N GLU A 122 -10.33 -7.96 6.35
CA GLU A 122 -10.42 -7.42 7.71
C GLU A 122 -9.05 -7.41 8.43
N ILE A 123 -8.22 -8.43 8.18
CA ILE A 123 -6.86 -8.48 8.74
C ILE A 123 -6.00 -7.39 8.12
N LEU A 124 -6.09 -7.19 6.79
CA LEU A 124 -5.37 -6.11 6.11
C LEU A 124 -5.72 -4.76 6.72
N ARG A 125 -7.01 -4.45 6.89
CA ARG A 125 -7.44 -3.15 7.42
C ARG A 125 -6.94 -2.90 8.84
N GLY A 126 -7.04 -3.90 9.71
CA GLY A 126 -6.54 -3.81 11.08
C GLY A 126 -5.04 -3.55 11.13
N VAL A 127 -4.26 -4.33 10.38
CA VAL A 127 -2.79 -4.19 10.34
C VAL A 127 -2.36 -2.86 9.72
N VAL A 128 -3.00 -2.42 8.64
CA VAL A 128 -2.68 -1.14 7.99
C VAL A 128 -2.93 0.05 8.91
N SER A 129 -4.04 0.04 9.66
CA SER A 129 -4.31 1.08 10.66
C SER A 129 -3.17 1.21 11.69
N GLU A 130 -2.61 0.08 12.14
CA GLU A 130 -1.46 0.07 13.06
C GLU A 130 -0.17 0.59 12.37
N VAL A 131 0.11 0.12 11.16
CA VAL A 131 1.26 0.54 10.34
C VAL A 131 1.26 2.05 10.13
N LEU A 132 0.14 2.62 9.68
CA LEU A 132 0.05 4.06 9.40
C LEU A 132 0.15 4.91 10.68
N SER A 133 -0.43 4.43 11.78
CA SER A 133 -0.30 5.08 13.09
C SER A 133 1.15 5.08 13.59
N LEU A 134 1.86 3.95 13.46
CA LEU A 134 3.28 3.86 13.83
C LEU A 134 4.15 4.75 12.93
N GLY A 135 3.93 4.72 11.62
CA GLY A 135 4.67 5.55 10.67
C GLY A 135 4.46 7.05 10.88
N ALA A 136 3.27 7.47 11.31
CA ALA A 136 3.00 8.85 11.70
C ALA A 136 3.79 9.26 12.96
N ARG A 137 3.85 8.40 13.99
CA ARG A 137 4.60 8.65 15.24
C ARG A 137 6.10 8.71 15.01
N LEU A 138 6.66 7.81 14.20
CA LEU A 138 8.08 7.83 13.86
C LEU A 138 8.44 9.10 13.06
N GLY A 139 7.56 9.53 12.15
CA GLY A 139 7.70 10.79 11.42
C GLY A 139 7.66 12.02 12.32
N SER A 140 6.76 12.08 13.31
CA SER A 140 6.69 13.21 14.25
C SER A 140 7.89 13.27 15.19
N ALA A 141 8.40 12.12 15.64
CA ALA A 141 9.60 12.04 16.46
C ALA A 141 10.85 12.56 15.73
N GLN A 142 11.02 12.28 14.44
CA GLN A 142 12.12 12.81 13.63
C GLN A 142 12.09 14.33 13.46
N LEU A 143 10.91 14.95 13.58
CA LEU A 143 10.73 16.40 13.50
C LEU A 143 10.77 17.11 14.86
N GLY A 144 11.06 16.39 15.96
CA GLY A 144 11.15 16.96 17.31
C GLY A 144 9.81 17.36 17.93
N LEU A 145 8.69 16.87 17.39
CA LEU A 145 7.36 17.11 17.95
C LEU A 145 7.07 16.09 19.07
N PRO A 146 6.46 16.51 20.20
CA PRO A 146 6.13 15.59 21.29
C PRO A 146 5.13 14.51 20.83
N SER A 147 5.30 13.30 21.38
CA SER A 147 4.56 12.07 21.06
C SER A 147 3.23 11.94 21.80
#